data_AF-A0A3R8CAE4-F1
#
_entry.id   AF-A0A3R8CAE4-F1
#
_cell.length_a   1.000
_cell.length_b   1.000
_cell.length_c   1.000
_cell.angle_alpha   90.00
_cell.angle_beta   90.00
_cell.angle_gamma   90.00
#
_symmetry.space_group_name_H-M   'P 1'
#
loop_
_entity.id
_entity.type
_entity.pdbx_description
1 polymer ?
#
loop_
_entity_poly.entity_id
_entity_poly.type
_entity_poly.pdbx_seq_one_letter_code
_entity_poly.pdbx_strand_id
1 'polypeptide(L)'
;MDKSKVFDDPSREYNQIDGASVAEKCATLGLHPGGHINLSDLRHIHNQFGIDVYIFFDERIARDSTMNEVLEDFFILPLKARPYLEIKDFLRVIEEEELMLPEEGEVEAEIIEIGETECISCGGSVYQPFIRVLLL
;
A
#
# COMPACT_ATOMS: atom_id res chain seq x y z
N MET A 1 -5.33 -19.86 -8.23
CA MET A 1 -5.60 -18.53 -8.81
C MET A 1 -4.38 -18.14 -9.60
N ASP A 2 -4.59 -17.69 -10.84
CA ASP A 2 -3.52 -17.40 -11.80
C ASP A 2 -2.82 -16.09 -11.41
N LYS A 3 -1.53 -16.19 -11.04
CA LYS A 3 -0.74 -15.11 -10.40
C LYS A 3 -0.34 -13.97 -11.36
N SER A 4 -0.75 -14.00 -12.64
CA SER A 4 -0.05 -13.25 -13.69
C SER A 4 -0.72 -11.97 -14.20
N LYS A 5 -1.98 -11.67 -13.88
CA LYS A 5 -2.72 -10.61 -14.61
C LYS A 5 -2.55 -9.17 -14.11
N VAL A 6 -1.91 -8.97 -12.95
CA VAL A 6 -1.83 -7.63 -12.35
C VAL A 6 -0.88 -6.71 -13.13
N PHE A 7 0.14 -7.28 -13.78
CA PHE A 7 1.30 -6.55 -14.30
C PHE A 7 1.59 -6.83 -15.79
N ASP A 8 0.56 -7.15 -16.57
CA ASP A 8 0.68 -7.55 -17.99
C ASP A 8 1.29 -6.45 -18.89
N ASP A 9 1.31 -5.18 -18.44
CA ASP A 9 1.91 -4.04 -19.15
C ASP A 9 2.71 -3.15 -18.18
N PRO A 10 4.06 -3.11 -18.27
CA PRO A 10 4.91 -2.31 -17.40
C PRO A 10 4.87 -0.80 -17.71
N SER A 11 4.21 -0.39 -18.80
CA SER A 11 4.03 1.02 -19.17
C SER A 11 2.67 1.58 -18.77
N ARG A 12 1.78 0.73 -18.25
CA ARG A 12 0.43 1.13 -17.85
C ARG A 12 0.49 2.06 -16.64
N GLU A 13 0.00 3.27 -16.80
CA GLU A 13 -0.16 4.25 -15.72
C GLU A 13 -1.50 4.10 -15.01
N TYR A 14 -1.63 4.68 -13.82
CA TYR A 14 -2.86 4.62 -13.01
C TYR A 14 -4.11 5.19 -13.72
N ASN A 15 -3.93 6.26 -14.49
CA ASN A 15 -4.98 6.91 -15.27
C ASN A 15 -5.55 5.98 -16.38
N GLN A 16 -4.79 4.98 -16.83
CA GLN A 16 -5.15 3.99 -17.85
C GLN A 16 -5.77 2.72 -17.26
N ILE A 17 -5.92 2.63 -15.94
CA ILE A 17 -6.62 1.52 -15.31
C ILE A 17 -8.13 1.71 -15.48
N ASP A 18 -8.84 0.67 -15.91
CA ASP A 18 -10.30 0.71 -16.02
C ASP A 18 -10.96 0.82 -14.64
N GLY A 19 -11.94 1.71 -14.51
CA GLY A 19 -12.66 1.97 -13.27
C GLY A 19 -12.89 3.46 -13.02
N ALA A 20 -14.05 3.81 -12.47
CA ALA A 20 -14.43 5.18 -12.13
C ALA A 20 -13.99 5.59 -10.72
N SER A 21 -13.71 4.61 -9.84
CA SER A 21 -13.23 4.83 -8.47
C SER A 21 -11.88 4.14 -8.23
N VAL A 22 -11.18 4.53 -7.14
CA VAL A 22 -9.95 3.84 -6.71
C VAL A 22 -10.21 2.35 -6.49
N ALA A 23 -11.33 2.00 -5.85
CA ALA A 23 -11.71 0.61 -5.60
C ALA A 23 -11.92 -0.18 -6.89
N GLU A 24 -12.60 0.39 -7.90
CA GLU A 24 -12.79 -0.27 -9.20
C GLU A 24 -11.48 -0.45 -9.96
N LYS A 25 -10.61 0.57 -9.96
CA LYS A 25 -9.28 0.48 -10.56
C LYS A 25 -8.43 -0.59 -9.89
N CYS A 26 -8.39 -0.61 -8.56
CA CYS A 26 -7.67 -1.62 -7.80
C CYS A 26 -8.25 -3.03 -8.04
N ALA A 27 -9.57 -3.18 -8.19
CA ALA A 27 -10.18 -4.46 -8.54
C ALA A 27 -9.76 -4.96 -9.94
N THR A 28 -9.56 -4.06 -10.92
CA THR A 28 -8.98 -4.41 -12.23
C THR A 28 -7.54 -4.93 -12.10
N LEU A 29 -6.81 -4.48 -11.08
CA LEU A 29 -5.50 -5.00 -10.69
C LEU A 29 -5.59 -6.25 -9.79
N GLY A 30 -6.78 -6.83 -9.57
CA GLY A 30 -6.95 -7.99 -8.70
C GLY A 30 -6.79 -7.69 -7.20
N LEU A 31 -6.76 -6.41 -6.81
CA LEU A 31 -6.66 -5.98 -5.42
C LEU A 31 -8.05 -5.81 -4.82
N HIS A 32 -8.31 -6.45 -3.70
CA HIS A 32 -9.57 -6.32 -2.96
C HIS A 32 -9.32 -6.54 -1.46
N PRO A 33 -10.12 -5.90 -0.57
CA PRO A 33 -10.08 -6.23 0.86
C PRO A 33 -10.23 -7.74 1.12
N GLY A 34 -9.47 -8.26 2.08
CA GLY A 34 -9.31 -9.68 2.39
C GLY A 34 -8.45 -10.47 1.38
N GLY A 35 -8.01 -9.84 0.28
CA GLY A 35 -7.07 -10.43 -0.67
C GLY A 35 -5.66 -10.53 -0.07
N HIS A 36 -4.86 -11.47 -0.55
CA HIS A 36 -3.46 -11.64 -0.14
C HIS A 36 -2.54 -11.23 -1.30
N ILE A 37 -1.42 -10.60 -0.96
CA ILE A 37 -0.49 -10.05 -1.95
C ILE A 37 0.95 -10.14 -1.44
N ASN A 38 1.91 -10.40 -2.35
CA ASN A 38 3.32 -10.44 -1.98
C ASN A 38 3.87 -9.02 -1.78
N LEU A 39 4.84 -8.88 -0.89
CA LEU A 39 5.53 -7.61 -0.67
C LEU A 39 6.21 -7.04 -1.94
N SER A 40 6.72 -7.91 -2.82
CA SER A 40 7.30 -7.53 -4.12
C SER A 40 6.27 -6.83 -5.03
N ASP A 41 5.04 -7.37 -5.04
CA ASP A 41 3.94 -6.87 -5.84
C ASP A 41 3.44 -5.51 -5.30
N LEU A 42 3.42 -5.35 -3.98
CA LEU A 42 3.12 -4.07 -3.34
C LEU A 42 4.11 -2.97 -3.73
N ARG A 43 5.41 -3.29 -3.76
CA ARG A 43 6.44 -2.34 -4.21
C ARG A 43 6.23 -1.94 -5.66
N HIS A 44 5.87 -2.90 -6.50
CA HIS A 44 5.59 -2.65 -7.90
C HIS A 44 4.35 -1.77 -8.09
N ILE A 45 3.26 -2.03 -7.33
CA ILE A 45 2.05 -1.21 -7.33
C ILE A 45 2.36 0.25 -6.99
N HIS A 46 3.15 0.46 -5.94
CA HIS A 46 3.58 1.81 -5.55
C HIS A 46 4.37 2.50 -6.66
N ASN A 47 5.38 1.83 -7.21
CA ASN A 47 6.27 2.42 -8.20
C ASN A 47 5.59 2.68 -9.55
N GLN A 48 4.73 1.77 -10.02
CA GLN A 48 4.10 1.87 -11.33
C GLN A 48 2.87 2.77 -11.31
N PHE A 49 2.02 2.64 -10.30
CA PHE A 49 0.72 3.31 -10.27
C PHE A 49 0.68 4.53 -9.34
N GLY A 50 1.75 4.77 -8.57
CA GLY A 50 1.76 5.87 -7.60
C GLY A 50 0.69 5.71 -6.53
N ILE A 51 0.29 4.47 -6.21
CA ILE A 51 -0.65 4.17 -5.13
C ILE A 51 0.16 4.11 -3.82
N ASP A 52 -0.29 4.81 -2.80
CA ASP A 52 0.36 4.77 -1.48
C ASP A 52 0.09 3.42 -0.82
N VAL A 53 1.13 2.78 -0.31
CA VAL A 53 1.00 1.47 0.35
C VAL A 53 1.43 1.61 1.80
N TYR A 54 0.49 1.41 2.72
CA TYR A 54 0.74 1.42 4.16
C TYR A 54 0.75 -0.01 4.70
N ILE A 55 1.91 -0.45 5.18
CA ILE A 55 2.16 -1.79 5.72
C ILE A 55 2.05 -1.72 7.25
N PHE A 56 1.07 -2.40 7.82
CA PHE A 56 0.83 -2.47 9.26
C PHE A 56 1.47 -3.73 9.85
N PHE A 57 2.04 -3.58 11.05
CA PHE A 57 2.64 -4.66 11.84
C PHE A 57 1.85 -4.99 13.12
N ASP A 58 0.90 -4.12 13.53
CA ASP A 58 -0.06 -4.40 14.61
C ASP A 58 -1.44 -4.65 14.00
N GLU A 59 -1.96 -5.87 14.17
CA GLU A 59 -3.26 -6.29 13.63
C GLU A 59 -4.42 -5.44 14.14
N ARG A 60 -4.41 -5.05 15.43
CA ARG A 60 -5.50 -4.25 16.00
C ARG A 60 -5.53 -2.88 15.36
N ILE A 61 -4.37 -2.24 15.20
CA ILE A 61 -4.30 -0.97 14.48
C ILE A 61 -4.71 -1.16 13.01
N ALA A 62 -4.27 -2.23 12.36
CA ALA A 62 -4.64 -2.48 10.97
C ALA A 62 -6.16 -2.58 10.78
N ARG A 63 -6.87 -3.27 11.69
CA ARG A 63 -8.31 -3.58 11.53
C ARG A 63 -9.25 -2.58 12.20
N ASP A 64 -8.85 -1.99 13.33
CA ASP A 64 -9.77 -1.23 14.20
C ASP A 64 -9.64 0.29 14.04
N SER A 65 -8.70 0.79 13.24
CA SER A 65 -8.53 2.22 12.96
C SER A 65 -8.79 2.56 11.50
N THR A 66 -8.97 3.84 11.21
CA THR A 66 -8.99 4.42 9.86
C THR A 66 -7.62 4.95 9.45
N MET A 67 -7.41 5.20 8.16
CA MET A 67 -6.15 5.80 7.70
C MET A 67 -5.92 7.20 8.29
N ASN A 68 -6.96 8.03 8.41
CA ASN A 68 -6.84 9.37 8.96
C ASN A 68 -6.43 9.35 10.44
N GLU A 69 -7.06 8.49 11.26
CA GLU A 69 -6.69 8.32 12.67
C GLU A 69 -5.21 7.89 12.80
N VAL A 70 -4.78 6.95 11.97
CA VAL A 70 -3.38 6.47 11.97
C VAL A 70 -2.40 7.58 11.61
N LEU A 71 -2.72 8.36 10.58
CA LEU A 71 -1.88 9.50 10.19
C LEU A 71 -1.80 10.53 11.31
N GLU A 72 -2.89 10.82 12.01
CA GLU A 72 -2.91 11.79 13.11
C GLU A 72 -2.18 11.27 14.36
N ASP A 73 -2.49 10.06 14.82
CA ASP A 73 -2.01 9.50 16.09
C ASP A 73 -0.50 9.24 16.10
N PHE A 74 0.06 8.86 14.95
CA PHE A 74 1.43 8.40 14.84
C PHE A 74 2.36 9.36 14.09
N PHE A 75 1.85 10.51 13.61
CA PHE A 75 2.64 11.49 12.86
C PHE A 75 3.92 11.91 13.61
N ILE A 76 3.80 12.13 14.92
CA ILE A 76 4.90 12.61 15.78
C ILE A 76 5.91 11.52 16.15
N LEU A 77 5.57 10.24 15.93
CA LEU A 77 6.46 9.15 16.28
C LEU A 77 7.58 8.99 15.24
N PRO A 78 8.81 8.67 15.66
CA PRO A 78 9.86 8.21 14.75
C PRO A 78 9.40 7.00 13.95
N LEU A 79 9.87 6.84 12.70
CA LEU A 79 9.46 5.76 11.80
C LEU A 79 9.50 4.37 12.47
N LYS A 80 10.61 4.03 13.12
CA LYS A 80 10.81 2.72 13.77
C LYS A 80 9.93 2.48 15.01
N ALA A 81 9.20 3.50 15.48
CA ALA A 81 8.26 3.40 16.59
C ALA A 81 6.79 3.35 16.13
N ARG A 82 6.52 3.51 14.83
CA ARG A 82 5.16 3.48 14.27
C ARG A 82 4.69 2.02 14.13
N PRO A 83 3.39 1.74 14.35
CA PRO A 83 2.82 0.40 14.12
C PRO A 83 2.58 0.09 12.63
N TYR A 84 2.96 1.02 11.75
CA TYR A 84 2.88 0.90 10.30
C TYR A 84 4.03 1.69 9.66
N LEU A 85 4.35 1.36 8.41
CA LEU A 85 5.23 2.15 7.55
C LEU A 85 4.61 2.27 6.16
N GLU A 86 4.83 3.41 5.51
CA GLU A 86 4.64 3.47 4.06
C GLU A 86 5.72 2.62 3.38
N ILE A 87 5.42 1.96 2.26
CA ILE A 87 6.34 1.02 1.62
C ILE A 87 7.71 1.64 1.32
N LYS A 88 7.78 2.93 0.95
CA LYS A 88 9.05 3.62 0.73
C LYS A 88 9.90 3.72 2.01
N ASP A 89 9.26 3.93 3.15
CA ASP A 89 9.93 4.02 4.45
C ASP A 89 10.27 2.62 4.97
N PHE A 90 9.41 1.63 4.73
CA PHE A 90 9.70 0.23 5.02
C PHE A 90 10.96 -0.24 4.28
N LEU A 91 11.03 -0.01 2.96
CA LEU A 91 12.20 -0.39 2.15
C LEU A 91 13.46 0.33 2.61
N ARG A 92 13.35 1.62 2.97
CA ARG A 92 14.47 2.37 3.56
C ARG A 92 14.94 1.75 4.88
N VAL A 93 14.03 1.39 5.76
CA VAL A 93 14.37 0.77 7.05
C VAL A 93 15.06 -0.58 6.85
N ILE A 94 14.59 -1.41 5.91
CA ILE A 94 15.24 -2.69 5.57
C ILE A 94 16.68 -2.44 5.09
N GLU A 95 16.89 -1.45 4.21
CA GLU A 95 18.22 -1.08 3.71
C GLU A 95 19.13 -0.54 4.83
N GLU A 96 18.62 0.37 5.68
CA GLU A 96 19.36 0.96 6.80
C GLU A 96 19.80 -0.06 7.85
N GLU A 97 18.99 -1.10 8.09
CA GLU A 97 19.26 -2.15 9.07
C GLU A 97 20.06 -3.33 8.47
N GLU A 98 20.52 -3.20 7.22
CA GLU A 98 21.23 -4.25 6.47
C GLU A 98 20.46 -5.59 6.43
N LEU A 99 19.12 -5.50 6.46
CA LEU A 99 18.24 -6.66 6.37
C LEU A 99 18.07 -7.08 4.91
N MET A 100 17.94 -8.38 4.67
CA MET A 100 17.60 -8.88 3.34
C MET A 100 16.11 -8.70 3.09
N LEU A 101 15.76 -8.15 1.92
CA LEU A 101 14.38 -8.21 1.46
C LEU A 101 13.99 -9.69 1.27
N PRO A 102 12.77 -10.07 1.64
CA PRO A 102 12.28 -11.41 1.38
C PRO A 102 12.33 -11.74 -0.11
N GLU A 103 12.59 -13.01 -0.44
CA GLU A 103 12.47 -13.47 -1.82
C GLU A 103 11.02 -13.36 -2.33
N GLU A 104 10.81 -13.34 -3.65
CA GLU A 104 9.47 -13.29 -4.23
C GLU A 104 8.62 -14.46 -3.72
N GLY A 105 7.47 -14.14 -3.10
CA GLY A 105 6.55 -15.13 -2.55
C GLY A 105 6.84 -15.60 -1.13
N GLU A 106 7.86 -15.04 -0.45
CA GLU A 106 8.21 -15.43 0.92
C GLU A 106 7.39 -14.69 1.98
N VAL A 107 6.98 -13.45 1.69
CA VAL A 107 6.22 -12.60 2.61
C VAL A 107 4.96 -12.08 1.94
N GLU A 108 3.82 -12.47 2.52
CA GLU A 108 2.49 -12.06 2.11
C GLU A 108 1.93 -11.01 3.07
N ALA A 109 1.02 -10.19 2.56
CA ALA A 109 0.22 -9.26 3.33
C ALA A 109 -1.25 -9.40 2.96
N GLU A 110 -2.15 -9.24 3.93
CA GLU A 110 -3.59 -9.14 3.70
C GLU A 110 -3.95 -7.69 3.37
N ILE A 111 -4.69 -7.47 2.29
CA ILE A 111 -5.26 -6.16 1.95
C ILE A 111 -6.42 -5.89 2.90
N ILE A 112 -6.30 -4.85 3.73
CA ILE A 112 -7.33 -4.48 4.71
C ILE A 112 -8.28 -3.45 4.13
N GLU A 113 -7.74 -2.41 3.47
CA GLU A 113 -8.51 -1.29 2.96
C GLU A 113 -7.93 -0.79 1.64
N ILE A 114 -8.81 -0.29 0.78
CA ILE A 114 -8.48 0.46 -0.43
C ILE A 114 -9.28 1.76 -0.35
N GLY A 115 -8.60 2.90 -0.48
CA GLY A 115 -9.23 4.20 -0.29
C GLY A 115 -8.47 5.34 -0.95
N GLU A 116 -8.85 6.55 -0.58
CA GLU A 116 -8.21 7.79 -1.03
C GLU A 116 -8.01 8.75 0.14
N THR A 117 -6.85 9.41 0.19
CA THR A 117 -6.58 10.49 1.13
C THR A 117 -6.62 11.84 0.40
N GLU A 118 -7.18 12.85 1.04
CA GLU A 118 -7.15 14.21 0.49
C GLU A 118 -5.79 14.86 0.78
N CYS A 119 -5.07 15.20 -0.29
CA CYS A 119 -3.86 16.01 -0.20
C CYS A 119 -4.24 17.49 -0.29
N ILE A 120 -4.20 18.18 0.84
CA ILE A 120 -4.56 19.61 0.95
C ILE A 120 -3.44 20.53 0.44
N SER A 121 -2.22 20.02 0.28
CA SER A 121 -1.01 20.82 0.02
C SER A 121 -0.83 21.33 -1.43
N CYS A 122 -1.63 20.87 -2.39
CA CYS A 122 -1.39 21.09 -3.83
C CYS A 122 -2.26 22.18 -4.48
N GLY A 123 -2.88 23.08 -3.70
CA GLY A 123 -3.65 24.21 -4.25
C GLY A 123 -5.04 23.82 -4.81
N GLY A 124 -5.51 22.61 -4.47
CA GLY A 124 -6.83 22.06 -4.73
C GLY A 124 -6.99 20.71 -4.02
N SER A 125 -8.20 20.14 -3.98
CA SER A 125 -8.43 18.79 -3.44
C SER A 125 -7.90 17.74 -4.41
N VAL A 126 -6.67 17.27 -4.19
CA VAL A 126 -6.11 16.11 -4.91
C VAL A 126 -6.32 14.88 -4.05
N TYR A 127 -6.95 13.86 -4.60
CA TYR A 127 -7.17 12.59 -3.92
C TYR A 127 -6.06 11.61 -4.30
N GLN A 128 -5.31 11.15 -3.31
CA GLN A 128 -4.20 10.23 -3.45
C GLN A 128 -4.70 8.80 -3.12
N PRO A 129 -4.67 7.87 -4.08
CA PRO A 129 -5.12 6.50 -3.83
C PRO A 129 -4.17 5.80 -2.87
N PHE A 130 -4.72 5.00 -1.95
CA PHE A 130 -3.93 4.18 -1.04
C PHE A 130 -4.49 2.77 -0.89
N ILE A 131 -3.61 1.88 -0.42
CA ILE A 131 -3.95 0.57 0.13
C ILE A 131 -3.33 0.41 1.53
N ARG A 132 -4.11 -0.13 2.46
CA ARG A 132 -3.63 -0.57 3.77
C ARG A 132 -3.53 -2.08 3.77
N VAL A 133 -2.38 -2.59 4.21
CA VAL A 133 -2.13 -4.02 4.29
C VAL A 133 -1.64 -4.41 5.67
N LEU A 134 -2.01 -5.61 6.14
CA LEU A 134 -1.46 -6.24 7.34
C LEU A 134 -0.39 -7.24 6.90
N LEU A 135 0.84 -7.07 7.36
CA LEU A 135 1.91 -8.03 7.13
C LEU A 135 1.62 -9.32 7.92
N LEU A 136 1.73 -10.50 7.27
CA LEU A 136 1.42 -11.81 7.84
C LEU A 136 2.66 -12.59 8.31
#